data_AF-A0A521LVE7-F1
#
_entry.id   AF-A0A521LVE7-F1
#
_cell.length_a   1.000
_cell.length_b   1.000
_cell.length_c   1.000
_cell.angle_alpha   90.00
_cell.angle_beta   90.00
_cell.angle_gamma   90.00
#
_symmetry.space_group_name_H-M   'P 1'
#
loop_
_entity.id
_entity.type
_entity.pdbx_description
1 polymer ?
#
loop_
_entity_poly.entity_id
_entity_poly.type
_entity_poly.pdbx_seq_one_letter_code
_entity_poly.pdbx_strand_id
1 'polypeptide(L)' 'MKNITVTLDDETYRRARIKAAELDTSVSALVKRYLVDLAAGESEFERLARQERALRERIVSFRAGDRLSRNELHERRR' A
#
# COMPACT_ATOMS: atom_id res chain seq x y z
N MET A 1 -6.08 -2.44 -28.70
CA MET A 1 -6.10 -3.08 -27.37
C MET A 1 -6.02 -4.58 -27.56
N LYS A 2 -5.26 -5.31 -26.72
CA LYS A 2 -5.24 -6.78 -26.75
C LYS A 2 -6.17 -7.30 -25.65
N ASN A 3 -7.03 -8.26 -25.99
CA ASN A 3 -7.93 -8.91 -25.04
C ASN A 3 -7.29 -10.19 -24.53
N ILE A 4 -7.45 -10.47 -23.24
CA ILE A 4 -6.97 -11.69 -22.60
C ILE A 4 -8.19 -12.38 -21.99
N THR A 5 -8.36 -13.67 -22.30
CA THR A 5 -9.38 -14.50 -21.68
C THR A 5 -8.72 -15.34 -20.60
N VAL A 6 -9.25 -15.29 -19.38
CA VAL A 6 -8.74 -16.03 -18.22
C VAL A 6 -9.90 -16.82 -17.63
N THR A 7 -9.71 -18.12 -17.44
CA THR A 7 -10.66 -18.97 -16.71
C THR A 7 -10.35 -18.88 -15.23
N LEU A 8 -11.35 -18.57 -14.42
CA LEU A 8 -11.26 -18.50 -12.96
C LEU A 8 -12.24 -19.51 -12.36
N ASP A 9 -11.91 -20.06 -11.20
CA ASP A 9 -12.88 -20.79 -10.39
C ASP A 9 -13.93 -19.82 -9.80
N ASP A 10 -15.12 -20.35 -9.49
CA ASP A 10 -16.25 -19.57 -9.02
C ASP A 10 -15.95 -18.80 -7.72
N GLU A 11 -15.15 -19.39 -6.83
CA GLU A 11 -14.80 -18.77 -5.55
C GLU A 11 -13.85 -17.59 -5.74
N THR A 12 -12.79 -17.77 -6.55
CA THR A 12 -11.89 -16.68 -6.93
C THR A 12 -12.64 -15.55 -7.62
N TYR A 13 -13.55 -15.87 -8.54
CA TYR A 13 -14.37 -14.87 -9.22
C TYR A 13 -15.25 -14.10 -8.24
N ARG A 14 -15.91 -14.80 -7.31
CA ARG A 14 -16.77 -14.18 -6.29
C ARG A 14 -15.99 -13.24 -5.39
N ARG A 15 -14.84 -13.68 -4.88
CA ARG A 15 -13.96 -12.85 -4.04
C ARG A 15 -13.43 -11.64 -4.78
N ALA A 16 -13.01 -11.81 -6.03
CA ALA A 16 -12.56 -10.70 -6.88
C ALA A 16 -13.68 -9.67 -7.10
N ARG A 17 -14.92 -10.12 -7.30
CA ARG A 17 -16.09 -9.24 -7.48
C ARG A 17 -16.41 -8.46 -6.21
N ILE A 18 -16.39 -9.10 -5.03
CA ILE A 18 -16.58 -8.41 -3.74
C ILE A 18 -15.50 -7.34 -3.56
N LYS A 19 -14.24 -7.69 -3.79
CA LYS A 19 -13.13 -6.75 -3.64
C LYS A 19 -13.18 -5.59 -4.62
N ALA A 20 -13.62 -5.85 -5.85
CA ALA A 20 -13.81 -4.83 -6.85
C ALA A 20 -14.92 -3.84 -6.44
N ALA A 21 -16.05 -4.35 -5.89
CA ALA A 21 -17.13 -3.52 -5.38
C ALA A 21 -16.71 -2.68 -4.16
N GLU A 22 -15.93 -3.23 -3.23
CA GLU A 22 -15.37 -2.48 -2.09
C GLU A 22 -14.45 -1.32 -2.52
N LEU A 23 -13.85 -1.42 -3.70
CA LEU A 23 -12.91 -0.44 -4.25
C LEU A 23 -13.55 0.46 -5.32
N ASP A 24 -14.88 0.43 -5.45
CA ASP A 24 -15.66 1.14 -6.48
C ASP A 24 -15.07 0.94 -7.90
N THR A 25 -14.64 -0.29 -8.20
CA THR A 25 -13.96 -0.63 -9.45
C THR A 25 -14.52 -1.91 -10.07
N SER A 26 -14.08 -2.21 -11.31
CA SER A 26 -14.44 -3.46 -11.99
C SER A 26 -13.35 -4.52 -11.82
N VAL A 27 -13.72 -5.79 -11.93
CA VAL A 27 -12.74 -6.91 -11.89
C VAL A 27 -11.68 -6.74 -12.98
N SER A 28 -12.06 -6.31 -14.19
CA SER A 28 -11.12 -6.05 -15.28
C SER A 28 -10.14 -4.90 -14.96
N ALA A 29 -10.59 -3.86 -14.28
CA ALA A 29 -9.72 -2.77 -13.82
C ALA A 29 -8.75 -3.23 -12.72
N LEU A 30 -9.22 -4.09 -11.81
CA LEU A 30 -8.40 -4.70 -10.76
C LEU A 30 -7.31 -5.61 -11.36
N VAL A 31 -7.66 -6.46 -12.33
CA VAL A 31 -6.70 -7.30 -13.06
C VAL A 31 -5.71 -6.45 -13.84
N LYS A 32 -6.16 -5.39 -14.51
CA LYS A 32 -5.27 -4.46 -15.20
C LYS A 32 -4.24 -3.85 -14.25
N ARG A 33 -4.68 -3.36 -13.09
CA ARG A 33 -3.79 -2.77 -12.08
C ARG A 33 -2.78 -3.81 -11.58
N TYR A 34 -3.24 -5.01 -11.26
CA TYR A 34 -2.37 -6.10 -10.83
C TYR A 34 -1.31 -6.45 -11.88
N LEU A 35 -1.68 -6.53 -13.16
CA LEU A 35 -0.72 -6.81 -14.23
C LEU A 35 0.28 -5.66 -14.45
N VAL A 36 -0.15 -4.40 -14.27
CA VAL A 36 0.76 -3.26 -14.28
C VAL A 36 1.74 -3.33 -13.12
N ASP A 37 1.25 -3.60 -11.90
CA ASP A 37 2.06 -3.73 -10.70
C ASP A 37 3.06 -4.90 -10.83
N LEU A 38 2.62 -6.02 -11.41
CA LEU A 38 3.46 -7.19 -11.68
C LEU A 38 4.54 -6.90 -12.74
N ALA A 39 4.19 -6.18 -13.80
CA ALA A 39 5.12 -5.82 -14.88
C ALA A 39 6.07 -4.68 -14.49
N ALA A 40 5.71 -3.87 -13.50
CA ALA A 40 6.52 -2.74 -13.04
C ALA A 40 7.86 -3.17 -12.44
N GLY A 41 8.02 -4.44 -12.04
CA GLY A 41 9.31 -5.04 -11.66
C GLY A 41 9.94 -4.50 -10.38
N GLU A 42 9.64 -3.26 -9.98
CA GLU A 42 9.91 -2.74 -8.65
C GLU A 42 8.83 -3.23 -7.72
N SER A 43 9.19 -4.21 -6.89
CA SER A 43 8.31 -4.67 -5.82
C SER A 43 7.77 -3.46 -5.06
N GLU A 44 6.52 -3.49 -4.62
CA GLU A 44 5.96 -2.45 -3.75
C GLU A 44 6.92 -2.13 -2.58
N PHE A 45 7.66 -3.15 -2.14
CA PHE A 45 8.76 -3.05 -1.20
C PHE A 45 9.89 -2.12 -1.64
N GLU A 46 10.38 -2.18 -2.89
CA GLU A 46 11.40 -1.25 -3.40
C GLU A 46 10.88 0.18 -3.52
N ARG A 47 9.62 0.36 -3.93
CA ARG A 47 8.95 1.67 -3.93
C ARG A 47 8.86 2.24 -2.52
N LEU A 48 8.41 1.43 -1.55
CA LEU A 48 8.31 1.80 -0.14
C LEU A 48 9.70 2.09 0.46
N ALA A 49 10.71 1.30 0.13
CA ALA A 49 12.09 1.51 0.56
C ALA A 49 12.69 2.81 0.01
N ARG A 50 12.32 3.21 -1.21
CA ARG A 50 12.70 4.51 -1.76
C ARG A 50 12.01 5.67 -1.05
N GLN A 51 10.71 5.55 -0.78
CA GLN A 51 9.96 6.55 -0.03
C GLN A 51 10.49 6.70 1.41
N GLU A 52 10.84 5.59 2.05
CA GLU A 52 11.41 5.58 3.40
C GLU A 52 12.77 6.28 3.46
N ARG A 53 13.66 5.99 2.49
CA ARG A 53 14.93 6.71 2.34
C ARG A 53 14.72 8.21 2.14
N ALA A 54 13.85 8.60 1.21
CA ALA A 54 13.57 10.01 0.93
C ALA A 54 12.98 10.73 2.16
N LEU A 55 12.15 10.05 2.97
CA LEU A 55 11.63 10.61 4.21
C LEU A 55 12.72 10.77 5.28
N ARG A 56 13.61 9.79 5.40
CA ARG A 56 14.76 9.85 6.32
C ARG A 56 15.76 10.95 5.97
N GLU A 57 16.03 11.15 4.69
CA GLU A 57 16.93 12.23 4.23
C GLU A 57 16.40 13.63 4.57
N ARG A 58 15.07 13.79 4.71
CA ARG A 58 14.46 15.05 5.17
C ARG A 58 14.68 15.34 6.65
N ILE A 59 15.17 14.37 7.43
CA ILE A 59 15.44 14.55 8.86
C ILE A 59 16.84 15.16 9.00
N VAL A 60 16.89 16.49 9.08
CA VAL A 60 18.14 17.26 9.23
C VAL A 60 18.79 17.04 10.60
N SER A 61 17.98 16.84 11.64
CA SER A 61 18.47 16.52 12.98
C SER A 61 17.46 15.68 13.74
N PHE A 62 17.94 14.61 14.36
CA PHE A 62 17.16 13.76 15.27
C PHE A 62 17.90 13.65 16.59
N ARG A 63 17.27 14.07 17.68
CA ARG A 63 17.78 13.85 19.04
C ARG A 63 16.80 12.99 19.79
N ALA A 64 17.28 11.84 20.29
CA ALA A 64 16.45 10.94 21.09
C ALA A 64 15.95 11.59 22.38
N GLY A 65 16.65 12.61 22.89
CA GLY A 65 16.26 13.38 24.08
C GLY A 65 15.08 14.33 23.87
N ASP A 66 14.71 14.65 22.62
CA ASP A 66 13.54 15.47 22.31
C ASP A 66 12.24 14.64 22.29
N ARG A 67 12.33 13.33 22.56
CA ARG A 67 11.16 12.47 22.68
C ARG A 67 10.44 12.79 24.00
N LEU A 68 9.11 12.76 23.94
CA LEU A 68 8.26 12.81 25.13
C LEU A 68 8.75 11.80 26.15
N SER A 69 9.04 12.29 27.36
CA SER A 69 9.31 11.44 28.50
C SER A 69 8.05 10.62 28.84
N ARG A 70 8.26 9.49 29.52
CA ARG A 70 7.16 8.63 29.97
C ARG A 70 6.13 9.40 30.80
N ASN A 71 6.57 10.38 31.58
CA ASN A 71 5.71 11.17 32.43
C ASN A 71 4.84 12.14 31.60
N GLU A 72 5.45 12.84 30.63
CA GLU A 72 4.72 13.74 29.71
C GLU A 72 3.71 12.98 28.85
N LEU A 73 4.01 11.73 28.46
CA LEU A 73 3.10 10.88 27.70
C LEU A 73 1.84 10.47 28.51
N HIS A 74 1.98 10.33 29.82
CA HIS A 74 0.88 9.96 30.72
C HIS A 74 0.20 11.16 31.38
N GLU A 75 0.68 12.38 31.12
CA GLU A 75 0.05 13.61 31.57
C GLU A 75 -1.23 13.85 30.76
N ARG A 76 -2.32 13.21 31.21
CA ARG A 76 -3.67 13.60 30.79
C ARG A 76 -3.90 15.02 31.32
N ARG A 77 -3.87 16.01 30.41
CA ARG A 77 -4.40 17.36 30.66
C ARG A 77 -5.79 17.22 31.28
N ARG A 78 -5.88 17.52 32.57
CA ARG A 78 -7.14 17.84 33.25
C ARG A 78 -7.55 19.26 32.89
#